data_AF-A0A920J5W3-F1
#
_entry.id   AF-A0A920J5W3-F1
#
_cell.length_a   1.000
_cell.length_b   1.000
_cell.length_c   1.000
_cell.angle_alpha   90.00
_cell.angle_beta   90.00
_cell.angle_gamma   90.00
#
_symmetry.space_group_name_H-M   'P 1'
#
loop_
_entity.id
_entity.type
_entity.pdbx_description
1 polymer ?
#
loop_
_entity_poly.entity_id
_entity_poly.type
_entity_poly.pdbx_seq_one_letter_code
_entity_poly.pdbx_strand_id
1 'polypeptide(L)'
;MRKRRNLVSEINVVPYIDVMLVLLVVFMVAAPLMVQGVKVNLPEVDSKVLPLEQEEPLIISIDSNGNIYMEIDSLDRKALDINSLEERVRKSFQQTQTYRL
;
A
#
# COMPACT_ATOMS: atom_id res chain seq x y z
N MET A 1 53.42 -34.65 -62.04
CA MET A 1 53.29 -34.19 -60.63
C MET A 1 52.01 -33.39 -60.49
N ARG A 2 51.05 -33.83 -59.66
CA ARG A 2 49.72 -33.20 -59.52
C ARG A 2 49.78 -32.17 -58.39
N LYS A 3 49.72 -30.87 -58.72
CA LYS A 3 49.76 -29.76 -57.76
C LYS A 3 48.47 -29.78 -56.93
N ARG A 4 48.55 -30.13 -55.65
CA ARG A 4 47.41 -30.04 -54.72
C ARG A 4 47.07 -28.56 -54.53
N ARG A 5 45.85 -28.18 -54.91
CA ARG A 5 45.30 -26.85 -54.64
C ARG A 5 44.83 -26.87 -53.20
N ASN A 6 45.52 -26.17 -52.31
CA ASN A 6 45.05 -25.96 -50.95
C ASN A 6 43.79 -25.10 -51.04
N LEU A 7 42.63 -25.71 -50.76
CA LEU A 7 41.37 -25.00 -50.64
C LEU A 7 41.39 -24.32 -49.27
N VAL A 8 41.57 -23.00 -49.25
CA VAL A 8 41.40 -22.22 -48.04
C VAL A 8 39.89 -22.09 -47.82
N SER A 9 39.40 -22.73 -46.76
CA SER A 9 38.01 -22.66 -46.34
C SER A 9 37.90 -21.56 -45.27
N GLU A 10 37.84 -20.31 -45.71
CA GLU A 10 37.57 -19.19 -44.81
C GLU A 10 36.11 -19.30 -44.32
N ILE A 11 35.91 -19.32 -43.00
CA ILE A 11 34.55 -19.28 -42.45
C ILE A 11 34.03 -17.87 -42.70
N ASN A 12 32.89 -17.75 -43.38
CA ASN A 12 32.19 -16.47 -43.45
C ASN A 12 31.71 -16.12 -42.03
N VAL A 13 32.37 -15.16 -41.38
CA VAL A 13 32.06 -14.73 -40.00
C VAL A 13 30.89 -13.75 -39.96
N VAL A 14 30.62 -13.05 -41.07
CA VAL A 14 29.56 -12.02 -41.18
C VAL A 14 28.16 -12.57 -40.81
N PRO A 15 27.72 -13.75 -41.28
CA PRO A 15 26.43 -14.31 -40.85
C PRO A 15 26.37 -14.67 -39.36
N TYR A 16 27.49 -15.08 -38.75
CA TYR A 16 27.52 -15.42 -37.32
C TYR A 16 27.42 -14.17 -36.45
N ILE A 17 28.09 -13.09 -36.85
CA ILE A 17 28.02 -11.81 -36.15
C ILE A 17 26.59 -11.28 -36.18
N ASP A 18 25.89 -11.38 -37.32
CA ASP A 18 24.49 -10.94 -37.45
C ASP A 18 23.56 -11.66 -36.46
N VAL A 19 23.66 -12.99 -36.37
CA VAL A 19 22.88 -13.78 -35.40
C VAL A 19 23.20 -13.40 -33.95
N MET A 20 24.49 -13.19 -33.64
CA MET A 20 24.90 -12.76 -32.29
C MET A 20 24.37 -11.37 -31.95
N LEU A 21 24.37 -10.43 -32.89
CA LEU A 21 23.86 -9.08 -32.70
C LEU A 21 22.33 -9.07 -32.52
N VAL A 22 21.60 -9.87 -33.29
CA VAL A 22 20.14 -10.05 -33.12
C VAL A 22 19.81 -10.52 -31.70
N LEU A 23 20.55 -11.48 -31.14
CA LEU A 23 20.35 -11.93 -29.76
C LEU A 23 20.59 -10.81 -28.74
N LEU A 24 21.62 -9.97 -28.92
CA LEU A 24 21.89 -8.84 -28.04
C LEU A 24 20.77 -7.79 -28.10
N VAL A 25 20.23 -7.50 -29.28
CA VAL A 25 19.09 -6.57 -29.45
C VAL A 25 17.84 -7.09 -28.76
N VAL A 26 17.54 -8.40 -28.87
CA VAL A 26 16.40 -9.02 -28.18
C VAL A 26 16.51 -8.84 -26.66
N PHE A 27 17.69 -9.10 -26.08
CA PHE A 27 17.91 -8.91 -24.64
C PHE A 27 17.82 -7.43 -24.22
N MET A 28 18.36 -6.51 -25.02
CA MET A 28 18.29 -5.06 -24.76
C MET A 28 16.85 -4.55 -24.75
N VAL A 29 15.99 -5.07 -25.64
CA VAL A 29 14.57 -4.68 -25.74
C VAL A 29 13.71 -5.32 -24.65
N ALA A 30 14.05 -6.52 -24.18
CA ALA A 30 13.28 -7.19 -23.13
C ALA A 30 13.43 -6.51 -21.75
N ALA A 31 14.60 -5.95 -21.43
CA ALA A 31 14.86 -5.29 -20.15
C ALA A 31 13.93 -4.10 -19.82
N PRO A 32 13.68 -3.11 -20.71
CA PRO A 32 12.76 -2.01 -20.44
C PRO A 32 11.29 -2.44 -20.32
N LEU A 33 10.91 -3.59 -20.91
CA LEU A 33 9.55 -4.14 -20.78
C LEU A 33 9.29 -4.78 -19.41
N MET A 34 10.34 -5.12 -18.65
CA MET A 34 10.24 -5.70 -17.30
C MET A 34 9.95 -4.66 -16.21
N VAL A 35 9.61 -3.42 -16.59
CA VAL A 35 9.26 -2.34 -15.66
C VAL A 35 7.80 -1.91 -15.87
N GLN A 36 6.87 -2.86 -15.74
CA GLN A 36 5.46 -2.53 -15.50
C GLN A 36 5.18 -2.59 -14.00
N GLY A 37 5.79 -1.65 -13.27
CA GLY A 37 5.38 -1.33 -11.92
C GLY A 37 4.09 -0.53 -11.99
N VAL A 38 2.98 -1.09 -11.51
CA VAL A 38 1.78 -0.29 -11.22
C VAL A 38 2.22 0.84 -10.30
N LYS A 39 2.00 2.10 -10.71
CA LYS A 39 2.16 3.25 -9.80
C LYS A 39 1.09 3.15 -8.74
N VAL A 40 1.38 2.45 -7.65
CA VAL A 40 0.51 2.41 -6.48
C VAL A 40 0.76 3.71 -5.73
N ASN A 41 -0.17 4.66 -5.84
CA ASN A 41 -0.21 5.81 -4.96
C ASN A 41 -0.65 5.29 -3.59
N LEU A 42 0.31 4.91 -2.75
CA LEU A 42 0.03 4.59 -1.37
C LEU A 42 -0.28 5.93 -0.67
N PRO A 43 -1.47 6.10 -0.06
CA PRO A 43 -1.72 7.28 0.76
C PRO A 43 -0.66 7.31 1.87
N GLU A 44 0.05 8.43 1.99
CA GLU A 44 0.90 8.71 3.14
C GLU A 44 -0.03 8.88 4.34
N VAL A 45 -0.34 7.76 5.00
CA VAL A 45 -0.79 7.82 6.38
C VAL A 45 0.44 8.25 7.17
N ASP A 46 0.37 9.44 7.77
CA ASP A 46 1.30 9.84 8.82
C ASP A 46 1.32 8.67 9.80
N SER A 47 2.41 7.90 9.78
CA SER A 47 2.61 6.79 10.68
C SER A 47 2.94 7.36 12.06
N LYS A 48 2.00 8.12 12.63
CA LYS A 48 1.78 7.97 14.06
C LYS A 48 1.39 6.52 14.19
N VAL A 49 2.29 5.74 14.79
CA VAL A 49 1.91 4.52 15.49
C VAL A 49 0.65 4.91 16.24
N LEU A 50 -0.52 4.47 15.75
CA LEU A 50 -1.74 4.56 16.53
C LEU A 50 -1.33 3.91 17.83
N PRO A 51 -1.34 4.64 18.97
CA PRO A 51 -0.93 4.06 20.22
C PRO A 51 -1.63 2.70 20.31
N LEU A 52 -0.89 1.63 20.60
CA LEU A 52 -1.47 0.35 20.99
C LEU A 52 -2.25 0.47 22.32
N GLU A 53 -2.55 1.70 22.75
CA GLU A 53 -3.63 1.93 23.67
C GLU A 53 -4.88 1.42 22.97
N GLN A 54 -5.41 0.37 23.56
CA GLN A 54 -6.80 0.00 23.44
C GLN A 54 -7.59 1.23 23.92
N GLU A 55 -7.72 2.26 23.07
CA GLU A 55 -8.70 3.30 23.27
C GLU A 55 -10.03 2.56 23.23
N GLU A 56 -10.65 2.38 24.40
CA GLU A 56 -11.98 1.79 24.46
C GLU A 56 -12.89 2.58 23.52
N PRO A 57 -13.43 1.94 22.46
CA PRO A 57 -14.16 2.67 21.46
C PRO A 57 -15.43 3.25 22.09
N LEU A 58 -15.63 4.55 21.93
CA LEU A 58 -16.87 5.19 22.34
C LEU A 58 -18.02 4.70 21.45
N ILE A 59 -18.93 3.91 22.00
CA ILE A 59 -20.07 3.37 21.27
C ILE A 59 -21.25 4.35 21.38
N ILE A 60 -21.70 4.86 20.24
CA ILE A 60 -22.93 5.67 20.10
C ILE A 60 -23.95 4.86 19.31
N SER A 61 -25.14 4.65 19.87
CA SER A 61 -26.25 3.91 19.24
C SER A 61 -27.47 4.82 19.07
N ILE A 62 -28.23 4.62 18.00
CA ILE A 62 -29.46 5.36 17.71
C ILE A 62 -30.60 4.35 17.51
N ASP A 63 -31.71 4.50 18.23
CA ASP A 63 -32.88 3.64 18.05
C ASP A 63 -33.79 4.11 16.89
N SER A 64 -34.79 3.32 16.53
CA SER A 64 -35.76 3.65 15.48
C SER A 64 -36.64 4.87 15.81
N ASN A 65 -36.65 5.31 17.06
CA ASN A 65 -37.39 6.48 17.53
C ASN A 65 -36.52 7.75 17.53
N GLY A 66 -35.24 7.66 17.14
CA GLY A 66 -34.29 8.76 17.11
C GLY A 66 -33.62 9.05 18.47
N ASN A 67 -33.79 8.18 19.47
CA ASN A 67 -33.11 8.32 20.75
C ASN A 67 -31.65 7.91 20.61
N ILE A 68 -30.75 8.74 21.15
CA ILE A 68 -29.30 8.54 21.10
C ILE A 68 -28.83 7.96 22.44
N TYR A 69 -27.97 6.94 22.39
CA TYR A 69 -27.40 6.28 23.56
C TYR A 69 -25.88 6.27 23.46
N MET A 70 -25.20 6.44 24.59
CA MET A 70 -23.74 6.40 24.70
C MET A 70 -23.33 5.49 25.85
N GLU A 71 -22.39 4.59 25.59
CA GLU A 71 -21.86 3.66 26.59
C GLU A 71 -20.53 4.20 27.11
N ILE A 72 -20.54 4.84 28.29
CA ILE A 72 -19.33 5.29 29.01
C ILE A 72 -19.24 4.48 30.31
N ASP A 73 -18.47 3.38 30.27
CA ASP A 73 -17.91 2.59 31.39
C ASP A 73 -18.80 2.37 32.66
N SER A 74 -20.11 2.48 32.52
CA SER A 74 -21.05 2.29 33.62
C SER A 74 -22.43 2.02 33.04
N LEU A 75 -23.11 1.05 33.65
CA LEU A 75 -24.28 0.30 33.19
C LEU A 75 -25.57 1.12 32.92
N ASP A 76 -25.47 2.44 32.77
CA ASP A 76 -26.59 3.37 32.65
C ASP A 76 -26.79 3.83 31.19
N ARG A 77 -27.49 2.99 30.40
CA ARG A 77 -28.01 3.37 29.07
C ARG A 77 -29.15 4.38 29.22
N LYS A 78 -28.85 5.68 29.29
CA LYS A 78 -29.86 6.75 29.28
C LYS A 78 -29.95 7.39 27.89
N ALA A 79 -31.18 7.70 27.47
CA ALA A 79 -31.41 8.46 26.25
C ALA A 79 -30.79 9.86 26.41
N LEU A 80 -29.99 10.26 25.44
CA LEU A 80 -29.30 11.55 25.40
C LEU A 80 -30.04 12.51 24.48
N ASP A 81 -30.15 13.76 24.93
CA ASP A 81 -30.59 14.86 24.07
C ASP A 81 -29.43 15.28 23.15
N ILE A 82 -29.75 15.60 21.89
CA ILE A 82 -28.78 15.96 20.83
C ILE A 82 -27.94 17.18 21.23
N ASN A 83 -28.53 18.14 21.95
CA ASN A 83 -27.84 19.35 22.39
C ASN A 83 -26.82 19.06 23.50
N SER A 84 -27.05 18.00 24.27
CA SER A 84 -26.15 17.56 25.35
C SER A 84 -25.05 16.61 24.87
N LEU A 85 -25.15 16.09 23.64
CA LEU A 85 -24.21 15.15 23.06
C LEU A 85 -22.84 15.81 22.83
N GLU A 86 -22.82 17.02 22.29
CA GLU A 86 -21.59 17.75 22.02
C GLU A 86 -20.77 17.97 23.30
N GLU A 87 -21.42 18.36 24.39
CA GLU A 87 -20.77 18.60 25.67
C GLU A 87 -20.20 17.30 26.27
N ARG A 88 -20.94 16.18 26.18
CA ARG A 88 -20.49 14.87 26.67
C ARG A 88 -19.37 14.29 25.84
N VAL A 89 -19.42 14.43 24.52
CA VAL A 89 -18.35 14.02 23.61
C VAL A 89 -17.08 14.79 23.95
N ARG A 90 -17.16 16.12 24.09
CA ARG A 90 -16.01 16.96 24.46
C ARG A 90 -15.42 16.57 25.82
N LYS A 91 -16.25 16.24 26.81
CA LYS A 91 -15.82 15.74 28.13
C LYS A 91 -15.14 14.37 28.01
N SER A 92 -15.70 13.43 27.25
CA SER A 92 -15.10 12.10 27.05
C SER A 92 -13.72 12.18 26.38
N PHE A 93 -13.54 13.06 25.39
CA PHE A 93 -12.25 13.26 24.72
C PHE A 93 -11.19 13.95 25.61
N GLN A 94 -11.59 14.86 26.50
CA GLN A 94 -10.67 15.53 27.43
C GLN A 94 -10.28 14.63 28.61
N GLN A 95 -11.20 13.78 29.05
CA GLN A 95 -10.97 12.88 30.19
C GLN A 95 -9.97 11.78 29.85
N THR A 96 -9.98 11.27 28.61
CA THR A 96 -8.96 10.34 28.08
C THR A 96 -7.55 10.97 28.02
N GLN A 97 -7.43 12.31 27.95
CA GLN A 97 -6.13 12.99 27.97
C GLN A 97 -5.65 13.37 29.38
N THR A 98 -6.53 13.40 30.39
CA THR A 98 -6.16 13.87 31.74
C THR A 98 -5.49 12.79 32.60
N TYR A 99 -5.62 11.50 32.24
CA TYR A 99 -4.95 10.40 32.94
C TYR A 99 -3.57 10.02 32.37
N ARG A 100 -3.03 10.83 31.44
CA ARG A 100 -1.66 10.70 30.95
C ARG A 100 -0.74 11.67 31.70
N LEU A 101 -0.33 11.29 32.91
CA LEU A 101 0.88 11.79 33.58
C LEU A 101 1.70 10.59 34.05
#